data_AF-A0A7R9PTH2-F1
#
_entry.id   AF-A0A7R9PTH2-F1
#
_cell.length_a   1.000
_cell.length_b   1.000
_cell.length_c   1.000
_cell.angle_alpha   90.00
_cell.angle_beta   90.00
_cell.angle_gamma   90.00
#
_symmetry.space_group_name_H-M   'P 1'
#
loop_
_entity.id
_entity.type
_entity.pdbx_description
1 polymer ?
#
loop_
_entity_poly.entity_id
_entity_poly.type
_entity_poly.pdbx_seq_one_letter_code
_entity_poly.pdbx_strand_id
1 'polypeptide(L)'
;MALQLVSTQPSTQSLSANSHYLNKHESNCLLELLGAISHLTTPPIPSSNAVNGFFRSPEELMNYSVEVFDSYLSDFVDSIKKISAFQHICLNDQIALVKYGCLEVKMIRIGVSFDIKNKCWSFQTDNNDTIKLSLDLFKGFKTNTYSVLKKYLLRVVNELDHDHLILNLLVPILFFNPERPNIIHKEVVVLQQQLYVYLLQRYLRLKYGSESDVRNKFLRILNLMQDVQALDKLHKQNMITTVSPNNFGPLLKEILDIQTDLCIDN
;
A
#
# COMPACT_ATOMS: atom_id res chain seq x y z
N MET A 1 21.79 -3.49 2.38
CA MET A 1 21.28 -4.79 1.90
C MET A 1 20.73 -4.72 0.46
N ALA A 2 19.74 -3.87 0.12
CA ALA A 2 19.24 -3.75 -1.27
C ALA A 2 20.32 -3.34 -2.29
N LEU A 3 21.21 -2.41 -1.94
CA LEU A 3 22.35 -2.00 -2.78
C LEU A 3 23.50 -3.03 -2.83
N GLN A 4 23.57 -3.95 -1.86
CA GLN A 4 24.59 -5.02 -1.85
C GLN A 4 24.24 -6.19 -2.78
N LEU A 5 23.00 -6.25 -3.26
CA LEU A 5 22.56 -7.21 -4.27
C LEU A 5 22.86 -6.73 -5.71
N VAL A 6 23.34 -5.49 -5.87
CA VAL A 6 23.50 -4.80 -7.17
C VAL A 6 24.96 -4.78 -7.65
N SER A 7 25.95 -5.08 -6.79
CA SER A 7 27.36 -4.94 -7.16
C SER A 7 28.00 -6.23 -7.70
N THR A 8 28.35 -6.15 -8.99
CA THR A 8 29.37 -6.89 -9.75
C THR A 8 29.17 -8.40 -9.99
N GLN A 9 28.84 -8.74 -11.25
CA GLN A 9 28.96 -10.11 -11.77
C GLN A 9 30.42 -10.60 -11.72
N PRO A 10 30.69 -11.85 -11.32
CA PRO A 10 31.95 -12.50 -11.61
C PRO A 10 32.02 -12.84 -13.10
N SER A 11 33.12 -12.48 -13.74
CA SER A 11 33.50 -12.95 -15.07
C SER A 11 33.53 -14.48 -15.09
N THR A 12 32.66 -15.07 -15.92
CA THR A 12 32.70 -16.46 -16.42
C THR A 12 33.00 -17.55 -15.38
N GLN A 13 31.97 -18.12 -14.73
CA GLN A 13 32.00 -19.51 -14.21
C GLN A 13 30.62 -20.06 -13.79
N SER A 14 30.34 -21.28 -14.25
CA SER A 14 29.30 -22.28 -13.92
C SER A 14 27.81 -21.87 -13.85
N LEU A 15 26.96 -22.62 -14.58
CA LEU A 15 25.49 -22.49 -14.57
C LEU A 15 24.85 -22.67 -13.18
N SER A 16 25.54 -23.24 -12.20
CA SER A 16 25.04 -23.42 -10.83
C SER A 16 25.20 -22.17 -9.95
N ALA A 17 26.14 -21.27 -10.26
CA ALA A 17 26.40 -20.06 -9.48
C ALA A 17 25.41 -18.91 -9.75
N ASN A 18 24.70 -18.95 -10.88
CA ASN A 18 23.72 -17.93 -11.29
C ASN A 18 22.43 -17.92 -10.46
N SER A 19 22.19 -18.91 -9.59
CA SER A 19 20.96 -19.01 -8.79
C SER A 19 20.94 -18.04 -7.58
N HIS A 20 22.12 -17.63 -7.11
CA HIS A 20 22.32 -16.84 -5.87
C HIS A 20 22.30 -15.32 -6.06
N TYR A 21 22.19 -14.82 -7.29
CA TYR A 21 22.14 -13.40 -7.58
C TYR A 21 20.94 -13.08 -8.48
N LEU A 22 20.47 -11.84 -8.40
CA LEU A 22 19.50 -11.33 -9.36
C LEU A 22 20.20 -11.11 -10.70
N ASN A 23 19.54 -11.51 -11.79
CA ASN A 23 20.01 -11.19 -13.12
C ASN A 23 19.79 -9.70 -13.44
N LYS A 24 20.35 -9.25 -14.56
CA LYS A 24 20.30 -7.84 -14.97
C LYS A 24 18.88 -7.32 -15.15
N HIS A 25 17.99 -8.13 -15.71
CA HIS A 25 16.59 -7.75 -15.93
C HIS A 25 15.84 -7.64 -14.60
N GLU A 26 15.97 -8.66 -13.72
CA GLU A 26 15.40 -8.64 -12.37
C GLU A 26 15.85 -7.40 -11.59
N SER A 27 17.15 -7.10 -11.63
CA SER A 27 17.75 -5.95 -10.95
C SER A 27 17.20 -4.63 -11.48
N ASN A 28 17.08 -4.49 -12.81
CA ASN A 28 16.53 -3.29 -13.43
C ASN A 28 15.05 -3.08 -13.04
N CYS A 29 14.24 -4.14 -13.07
CA CYS A 29 12.83 -4.05 -12.65
C CYS A 29 12.69 -3.63 -11.19
N LEU A 30 13.54 -4.14 -10.29
CA LEU A 30 13.55 -3.73 -8.89
C LEU A 30 14.00 -2.27 -8.72
N LEU A 31 15.03 -1.83 -9.43
CA LEU A 31 15.52 -0.45 -9.34
C LEU A 31 14.47 0.54 -9.85
N GLU A 32 13.80 0.23 -10.97
CA GLU A 32 12.68 1.01 -11.47
C GLU A 32 11.56 1.11 -10.43
N LEU A 33 11.14 -0.04 -9.88
CA LEU A 33 10.10 -0.08 -8.86
C LEU A 33 10.48 0.77 -7.64
N LEU A 34 11.68 0.60 -7.10
CA LEU A 34 12.14 1.35 -5.94
C LEU A 34 12.22 2.85 -6.25
N GLY A 35 12.74 3.25 -7.42
CA GLY A 35 12.76 4.65 -7.85
C GLY A 35 11.36 5.24 -7.97
N ALA A 36 10.39 4.45 -8.42
CA ALA A 36 9.02 4.88 -8.61
C ALA A 36 8.24 5.04 -7.29
N ILE A 37 8.29 4.08 -6.36
CA ILE A 37 7.34 4.03 -5.23
C ILE A 37 7.96 4.09 -3.83
N SER A 38 9.28 4.13 -3.69
CA SER A 38 9.92 4.15 -2.36
C SER A 38 9.61 5.42 -1.56
N HIS A 39 9.43 6.55 -2.24
CA HIS A 39 9.15 7.85 -1.63
C HIS A 39 7.69 8.04 -1.20
N LEU A 40 6.80 7.11 -1.56
CA LEU A 40 5.39 7.12 -1.15
C LEU A 40 5.27 6.72 0.33
N THR A 41 5.86 7.53 1.20
CA THR A 41 5.98 7.30 2.64
C THR A 41 5.59 8.55 3.40
N THR A 42 5.07 8.30 4.61
CA THR A 42 4.45 9.23 5.56
C THR A 42 3.12 9.86 5.11
N PRO A 43 2.02 9.69 5.88
CA PRO A 43 0.81 10.50 5.73
C PRO A 43 1.12 11.98 5.98
N PRO A 44 0.32 12.90 5.41
CA PRO A 44 0.42 14.32 5.76
C PRO A 44 0.26 14.50 7.28
N ILE A 45 0.94 15.49 7.83
CA ILE A 45 0.79 15.84 9.23
C ILE A 45 -0.63 16.40 9.40
N PRO A 46 -1.40 15.93 10.39
CA PRO A 46 -2.70 16.52 10.69
C PRO A 46 -2.59 18.03 10.98
N SER A 47 -3.58 18.84 10.58
CA SER A 47 -3.54 20.29 10.78
C SER A 47 -3.42 20.71 12.27
N SER A 48 -2.69 21.79 12.53
CA SER A 48 -2.19 22.19 13.87
C SER A 48 -3.26 22.61 14.89
N ASN A 49 -4.49 22.92 14.46
CA ASN A 49 -5.58 23.31 15.38
C ASN A 49 -6.07 22.14 16.25
N ALA A 50 -5.62 20.91 15.97
CA ALA A 50 -5.94 19.69 16.69
C ALA A 50 -4.84 19.26 17.70
N VAL A 51 -3.79 20.06 17.89
CA VAL A 51 -2.58 19.69 18.66
C VAL A 51 -2.83 19.44 20.17
N ASN A 52 -4.02 19.73 20.69
CA ASN A 52 -4.44 19.31 22.04
C ASN A 52 -5.76 18.51 22.00
N GLY A 53 -5.67 17.18 22.02
CA GLY A 53 -6.85 16.30 22.01
C GLY A 53 -7.37 15.96 20.60
N PHE A 54 -6.43 15.55 19.74
CA PHE A 54 -6.47 15.40 18.29
C PHE A 54 -7.76 14.94 17.60
N PHE A 55 -8.48 13.97 18.17
CA PHE A 55 -9.73 13.47 17.59
C PHE A 55 -10.70 13.20 18.73
N ARG A 56 -11.76 14.00 18.81
CA ARG A 56 -12.82 13.95 19.82
C ARG A 56 -13.97 13.04 19.41
N SER A 57 -14.05 12.70 18.13
CA SER A 57 -15.08 11.83 17.58
C SER A 57 -14.54 10.90 16.48
N PRO A 58 -15.23 9.79 16.20
CA PRO A 58 -14.97 8.96 15.03
C PRO A 58 -15.02 9.73 13.70
N GLU A 59 -15.85 10.77 13.61
CA GLU A 59 -15.99 11.62 12.43
C GLU A 59 -14.76 12.47 12.16
N GLU A 60 -14.20 13.13 13.18
CA GLU A 60 -12.95 13.89 13.03
C GLU A 60 -11.81 12.98 12.55
N LEU A 61 -11.75 11.74 13.06
CA LEU A 61 -10.74 10.75 12.63
C LEU A 61 -10.92 10.35 11.16
N MET A 62 -12.16 10.15 10.70
CA MET A 62 -12.41 9.81 9.30
C MET A 62 -12.18 11.00 8.36
N ASN A 63 -12.44 12.23 8.79
CA ASN A 63 -12.08 13.43 8.03
C ASN A 63 -10.58 13.51 7.78
N TYR A 64 -9.77 13.33 8.82
CA TYR A 64 -8.31 13.28 8.64
C TYR A 64 -7.88 12.11 7.76
N SER A 65 -8.56 10.96 7.85
CA SER A 65 -8.31 9.85 6.94
C SER A 65 -8.53 10.27 5.49
N VAL A 66 -9.64 10.94 5.18
CA VAL A 66 -9.92 11.47 3.84
C VAL A 66 -8.79 12.38 3.36
N GLU A 67 -8.32 13.31 4.18
CA GLU A 67 -7.16 14.17 3.86
C GLU A 67 -5.89 13.36 3.52
N VAL A 68 -5.60 12.32 4.31
CA VAL A 68 -4.45 11.42 4.10
C VAL A 68 -4.52 10.65 2.78
N PHE A 69 -5.72 10.23 2.38
CA PHE A 69 -5.93 9.55 1.11
C PHE A 69 -5.90 10.53 -0.06
N ASP A 70 -6.58 11.67 0.05
CA ASP A 70 -6.58 12.71 -0.99
C ASP A 70 -5.17 13.20 -1.30
N SER A 71 -4.37 13.52 -0.28
CA SER A 71 -2.99 13.99 -0.49
C SER A 71 -2.09 12.93 -1.13
N TYR A 72 -2.42 11.65 -0.98
CA TYR A 72 -1.63 10.54 -1.48
C TYR A 72 -1.91 10.20 -2.94
N LEU A 73 -3.15 10.41 -3.40
CA LEU A 73 -3.61 9.85 -4.67
C LEU A 73 -2.85 10.40 -5.88
N SER A 74 -2.60 11.72 -5.93
CA SER A 74 -1.86 12.35 -7.03
C SER A 74 -0.43 11.81 -7.12
N ASP A 75 0.28 11.79 -5.98
CA ASP A 75 1.65 11.26 -5.90
C ASP A 75 1.71 9.78 -6.29
N PHE A 76 0.71 8.99 -5.86
CA PHE A 76 0.62 7.59 -6.24
C PHE A 76 0.45 7.41 -7.75
N VAL A 77 -0.51 8.13 -8.35
CA VAL A 77 -0.78 8.08 -9.79
C VAL A 77 0.47 8.48 -10.59
N ASP A 78 1.15 9.55 -10.19
CA ASP A 78 2.37 9.99 -10.86
C ASP A 78 3.54 9.02 -10.67
N SER A 79 3.58 8.31 -9.54
CA SER A 79 4.57 7.28 -9.27
C SER A 79 4.37 6.04 -10.12
N ILE A 80 3.15 5.49 -10.18
CA ILE A 80 2.89 4.26 -10.96
C ILE A 80 3.05 4.49 -12.47
N LYS A 81 2.82 5.71 -12.97
CA LYS A 81 3.07 6.08 -14.37
C LYS A 81 4.53 5.94 -14.78
N LYS A 82 5.47 5.93 -13.81
CA LYS A 82 6.91 5.72 -14.06
C LYS A 82 7.26 4.23 -14.19
N ILE A 83 6.35 3.33 -13.82
CA ILE A 83 6.56 1.88 -13.88
C ILE A 83 6.25 1.39 -15.29
N SER A 84 7.22 0.75 -15.94
CA SER A 84 7.09 0.21 -17.29
C SER A 84 5.92 -0.77 -17.41
N ALA A 85 5.73 -1.64 -16.41
CA ALA A 85 4.59 -2.57 -16.36
C ALA A 85 3.22 -1.87 -16.48
N PHE A 86 3.07 -0.67 -15.90
CA PHE A 86 1.82 0.10 -15.98
C PHE A 86 1.66 0.80 -17.33
N GLN A 87 2.75 1.34 -17.88
CA GLN A 87 2.74 2.05 -19.17
C GLN A 87 2.28 1.17 -20.34
N HIS A 88 2.55 -0.15 -20.28
CA HIS A 88 2.15 -1.10 -21.31
C HIS A 88 0.68 -1.55 -21.23
N ILE A 89 -0.05 -1.16 -20.17
CA ILE A 89 -1.48 -1.46 -20.02
C ILE A 89 -2.30 -0.42 -20.78
N CYS A 90 -3.42 -0.81 -21.39
CA CYS A 90 -4.28 0.14 -22.08
C CYS A 90 -4.96 1.11 -21.11
N LEU A 91 -5.36 2.30 -21.59
CA LEU A 91 -5.88 3.35 -20.72
C LEU A 91 -7.10 2.93 -19.88
N ASN A 92 -8.03 2.17 -20.46
CA ASN A 92 -9.23 1.70 -19.73
C ASN A 92 -8.84 0.81 -18.54
N ASP A 93 -7.88 -0.10 -18.74
CA ASP A 93 -7.39 -0.99 -17.70
C ASP A 93 -6.53 -0.22 -16.68
N GLN A 94 -5.75 0.77 -17.10
CA GLN A 94 -5.04 1.68 -16.20
C GLN A 94 -6.01 2.40 -15.25
N ILE A 95 -7.11 2.94 -15.77
CA ILE A 95 -8.14 3.62 -14.98
C ILE A 95 -8.77 2.65 -13.99
N ALA A 96 -9.15 1.45 -14.43
CA ALA A 96 -9.72 0.42 -13.56
C ALA A 96 -8.75 0.01 -12.44
N LEU A 97 -7.47 -0.19 -12.74
CA LEU A 97 -6.45 -0.53 -11.75
C LEU A 97 -6.27 0.58 -10.70
N VAL A 98 -6.20 1.85 -11.14
CA VAL A 98 -6.13 3.00 -10.21
C VAL A 98 -7.37 3.05 -9.35
N LYS A 99 -8.55 3.05 -9.96
CA LYS A 99 -9.84 3.18 -9.28
C LYS A 99 -10.03 2.12 -8.20
N TYR A 100 -9.70 0.87 -8.49
CA TYR A 100 -9.99 -0.23 -7.58
C TYR A 100 -8.80 -0.71 -6.74
N GLY A 101 -7.57 -0.28 -7.03
CA GLY A 101 -6.35 -0.78 -6.38
C GLY A 101 -5.58 0.22 -5.52
N CYS A 102 -5.71 1.53 -5.76
CA CYS A 102 -4.85 2.53 -5.11
C CYS A 102 -5.00 2.58 -3.58
N LEU A 103 -6.23 2.45 -3.05
CA LEU A 103 -6.46 2.56 -1.60
C LEU A 103 -5.93 1.31 -0.86
N GLU A 104 -6.00 0.11 -1.45
CA GLU A 104 -5.38 -1.09 -0.88
C GLU A 104 -3.86 -0.94 -0.73
N VAL A 105 -3.22 -0.33 -1.73
CA VAL A 105 -1.79 -0.01 -1.68
C VAL A 105 -1.49 0.98 -0.55
N LYS A 106 -2.35 1.97 -0.33
CA LYS A 106 -2.19 2.91 0.79
C LYS A 106 -2.34 2.21 2.14
N MET A 107 -3.31 1.30 2.26
CA MET A 107 -3.59 0.57 3.51
C MET A 107 -2.37 -0.23 4.00
N ILE A 108 -1.69 -0.98 3.11
CA ILE A 108 -0.48 -1.73 3.49
C ILE A 108 0.66 -0.81 3.95
N ARG A 109 0.80 0.38 3.36
CA ARG A 109 1.80 1.37 3.76
C ARG A 109 1.50 1.99 5.12
N ILE A 110 0.22 2.26 5.43
CA ILE A 110 -0.21 2.74 6.75
C ILE A 110 0.07 1.69 7.83
N GLY A 111 -0.08 0.40 7.51
CA GLY A 111 0.21 -0.67 8.47
C GLY A 111 1.67 -0.73 8.90
N VAL A 112 2.61 -0.49 7.97
CA VAL A 112 4.06 -0.55 8.26
C VAL A 112 4.55 0.62 9.10
N SER A 113 3.89 1.77 9.04
CA SER A 113 4.27 2.93 9.86
C SER A 113 3.72 2.87 11.30
N PHE A 114 3.01 1.79 11.66
CA PHE A 114 2.42 1.64 12.99
C PHE A 114 3.46 1.18 14.03
N ASP A 115 3.53 1.91 15.15
CA ASP A 115 4.32 1.50 16.31
C ASP A 115 3.51 0.55 17.19
N ILE A 116 3.83 -0.75 17.14
CA ILE A 116 3.16 -1.77 17.96
C ILE A 116 3.39 -1.56 19.46
N LYS A 117 4.57 -1.09 19.86
CA LYS A 117 4.94 -0.92 21.27
C LYS A 117 4.10 0.17 21.91
N ASN A 118 3.99 1.31 21.24
CA ASN A 118 3.22 2.46 21.70
C ASN A 118 1.75 2.45 21.25
N LYS A 119 1.37 1.51 20.37
CA LYS A 119 0.04 1.36 19.78
C LYS A 119 -0.46 2.63 19.08
N CYS A 120 0.42 3.31 18.36
CA CYS A 120 0.10 4.56 17.69
C CYS A 120 0.86 4.75 16.38
N TRP A 121 0.35 5.62 15.52
CA TRP A 121 1.15 6.27 14.47
C TRP A 121 1.74 7.56 15.02
N SER A 122 2.97 7.89 14.64
CA SER A 122 3.65 9.12 15.08
C SER A 122 4.00 9.99 13.88
N PHE A 123 3.79 11.29 14.01
CA PHE A 123 4.05 12.31 13.00
C PHE A 123 4.98 13.37 13.59
N GLN A 124 6.07 13.67 12.91
CA GLN A 124 6.95 14.78 13.28
C GLN A 124 6.42 16.05 12.65
N THR A 125 6.31 17.11 13.45
CA THR A 125 5.92 18.44 12.99
C THR A 125 7.14 19.30 12.68
N ASP A 126 6.94 20.37 11.91
CA ASP A 126 8.01 21.34 11.58
C ASP A 126 8.61 22.01 12.84
N ASN A 127 7.85 22.05 13.94
CA ASN A 127 8.27 22.60 15.22
C ASN A 127 9.01 21.59 16.12
N ASN A 128 9.40 20.41 15.59
CA ASN A 128 9.95 19.27 16.33
C ASN A 128 9.03 18.64 17.39
N ASP A 129 7.74 18.98 17.41
CA ASP A 129 6.76 18.27 18.22
C ASP A 129 6.36 16.95 17.55
N THR A 130 6.04 15.94 18.37
CA THR A 130 5.54 14.65 17.89
C THR A 130 4.04 14.51 18.16
N ILE A 131 3.26 14.40 17.09
CA ILE A 131 1.83 14.07 17.15
C ILE A 131 1.66 12.55 17.13
N LYS A 132 0.77 12.02 17.99
CA LYS A 132 0.47 10.58 18.06
C LYS A 132 -1.00 10.29 17.80
N LEU A 133 -1.28 9.41 16.85
CA LEU A 133 -2.60 8.86 16.58
C LEU A 133 -2.72 7.49 17.25
N SER A 134 -3.47 7.41 18.35
CA SER A 134 -3.67 6.17 19.10
C SER A 134 -4.64 5.21 18.39
N LEU A 135 -4.30 3.92 18.36
CA LEU A 135 -5.20 2.87 17.87
C LEU A 135 -6.53 2.82 18.66
N ASP A 136 -6.53 3.24 19.92
CA ASP A 136 -7.71 3.18 20.78
C ASP A 136 -8.83 4.15 20.37
N LEU A 137 -8.53 5.16 19.54
CA LEU A 137 -9.54 6.04 18.94
C LEU A 137 -10.54 5.27 18.07
N PHE A 138 -10.11 4.15 17.49
CA PHE A 138 -10.98 3.31 16.66
C PHE A 138 -11.99 2.48 17.49
N LYS A 139 -11.92 2.48 18.83
CA LYS A 139 -12.92 1.83 19.70
C LYS A 139 -14.29 2.52 19.62
N GLY A 140 -14.34 3.79 19.21
CA GLY A 140 -15.59 4.55 19.07
C GLY A 140 -16.44 4.19 17.85
N PHE A 141 -15.93 3.35 16.94
CA PHE A 141 -16.69 2.90 15.76
C PHE A 141 -17.64 1.77 16.15
N LYS A 142 -18.89 1.83 15.67
CA LYS A 142 -19.94 0.83 15.96
C LYS A 142 -19.63 -0.55 15.36
N THR A 143 -18.80 -0.58 14.32
CA THR A 143 -18.37 -1.79 13.61
C THR A 143 -17.20 -2.47 14.33
N ASN A 144 -16.86 -3.70 13.93
CA ASN A 144 -15.70 -4.43 14.44
C ASN A 144 -14.34 -3.83 14.01
N THR A 145 -14.30 -2.56 13.57
CA THR A 145 -13.13 -1.86 13.02
C THR A 145 -11.91 -1.94 13.93
N TYR A 146 -12.05 -1.65 15.23
CA TYR A 146 -10.92 -1.73 16.15
C TYR A 146 -10.26 -3.12 16.15
N SER A 147 -11.09 -4.17 16.22
CA SER A 147 -10.59 -5.55 16.30
C SER A 147 -9.94 -6.01 14.99
N VAL A 148 -10.57 -5.70 13.86
CA VAL A 148 -10.06 -6.02 12.53
C VAL A 148 -8.75 -5.26 12.27
N LEU A 149 -8.72 -3.95 12.53
CA LEU A 149 -7.54 -3.11 12.36
C LEU A 149 -6.40 -3.57 13.27
N LYS A 150 -6.66 -3.84 14.56
CA LYS A 150 -5.65 -4.35 15.48
C LYS A 150 -5.04 -5.67 15.00
N LYS A 151 -5.86 -6.63 14.59
CA LYS A 151 -5.39 -7.93 14.06
C LYS A 151 -4.53 -7.73 12.82
N TYR A 152 -4.99 -6.87 11.91
CA TYR A 152 -4.26 -6.53 10.69
C TYR A 152 -2.89 -5.91 11.00
N LEU A 153 -2.82 -4.89 11.85
CA LEU A 153 -1.56 -4.19 12.15
C LEU A 153 -0.51 -5.12 12.75
N LEU A 154 -0.92 -6.00 13.67
CA LEU A 154 -0.03 -7.02 14.22
C LEU A 154 0.51 -7.95 13.14
N ARG A 155 -0.33 -8.36 12.18
CA ARG A 155 0.11 -9.21 11.06
C ARG A 155 1.04 -8.47 10.11
N VAL A 156 0.75 -7.23 9.75
CA VAL A 156 1.60 -6.43 8.85
C VAL A 156 3.02 -6.33 9.40
N VAL A 157 3.17 -5.93 10.67
CA VAL A 157 4.52 -5.77 11.24
C VAL A 157 5.24 -7.11 11.38
N ASN A 158 4.55 -8.16 11.84
CA ASN A 158 5.16 -9.49 11.99
C ASN A 158 5.55 -10.11 10.64
N GLU A 159 4.71 -9.96 9.62
CA GLU A 159 4.93 -10.59 8.32
C GLU A 159 5.85 -9.77 7.41
N LEU A 160 5.97 -8.46 7.60
CA LEU A 160 6.91 -7.66 6.83
C LEU A 160 8.25 -7.49 7.53
N ASP A 161 8.31 -7.58 8.86
CA ASP A 161 9.57 -7.62 9.64
C ASP A 161 10.51 -6.45 9.27
N HIS A 162 9.94 -5.25 9.12
CA HIS A 162 10.63 -4.04 8.67
C HIS A 162 11.37 -4.16 7.32
N ASP A 163 11.03 -5.19 6.52
CA ASP A 163 11.59 -5.40 5.20
C ASP A 163 10.85 -4.55 4.16
N HIS A 164 11.42 -3.38 3.92
CA HIS A 164 10.91 -2.44 2.93
C HIS A 164 10.92 -3.01 1.51
N LEU A 165 11.78 -3.98 1.18
CA LEU A 165 11.80 -4.56 -0.16
C LEU A 165 10.62 -5.50 -0.36
N ILE A 166 10.27 -6.31 0.66
CA ILE A 166 9.02 -7.09 0.63
C ILE A 166 7.83 -6.12 0.46
N LEU A 167 7.72 -5.07 1.28
CA LEU A 167 6.64 -4.09 1.17
C LEU A 167 6.53 -3.51 -0.25
N ASN A 168 7.64 -3.06 -0.83
CA ASN A 168 7.63 -2.46 -2.17
C ASN A 168 7.26 -3.49 -3.25
N LEU A 169 7.61 -4.77 -3.09
CA LEU A 169 7.20 -5.84 -3.99
C LEU A 169 5.71 -6.20 -3.84
N LEU A 170 5.11 -6.04 -2.65
CA LEU A 170 3.68 -6.28 -2.46
C LEU A 170 2.80 -5.23 -3.12
N VAL A 171 3.28 -3.99 -3.24
CA VAL A 171 2.52 -2.90 -3.88
C VAL A 171 2.06 -3.26 -5.29
N PRO A 172 2.94 -3.60 -6.25
CA PRO A 172 2.50 -3.95 -7.59
C PRO A 172 1.74 -5.29 -7.63
N ILE A 173 2.01 -6.23 -6.72
CA ILE A 173 1.24 -7.49 -6.63
C ILE A 173 -0.22 -7.21 -6.26
N LEU A 174 -0.46 -6.35 -5.27
CA LEU A 174 -1.81 -5.90 -4.88
C LEU A 174 -2.46 -5.06 -5.97
N PHE A 175 -1.68 -4.18 -6.60
CA PHE A 175 -2.18 -3.23 -7.59
C PHE A 175 -2.62 -3.90 -8.89
N PHE A 176 -1.75 -4.71 -9.51
CA PHE A 176 -2.01 -5.45 -10.75
C PHE A 176 -2.89 -6.68 -10.50
N ASN A 177 -4.11 -6.50 -10.03
CA ASN A 177 -5.05 -7.59 -9.80
C ASN A 177 -5.97 -7.76 -11.03
N PRO A 178 -6.01 -8.91 -11.70
CA PRO A 178 -6.88 -9.12 -12.87
C PRO A 178 -8.38 -9.20 -12.51
N GLU A 179 -8.70 -9.38 -11.23
CA GLU A 179 -10.08 -9.46 -10.74
C GLU A 179 -10.66 -8.09 -10.36
N ARG A 180 -9.97 -6.99 -10.68
CA ARG A 180 -10.57 -5.66 -10.56
C ARG A 180 -11.78 -5.53 -11.50
N PRO A 181 -12.84 -4.82 -11.10
CA PRO A 181 -13.94 -4.49 -12.00
C PRO A 181 -13.45 -3.73 -13.24
N ASN A 182 -14.13 -3.92 -14.37
CA ASN A 182 -13.90 -3.21 -15.63
C ASN A 182 -12.52 -3.43 -16.30
N ILE A 183 -11.79 -4.49 -15.92
CA ILE A 183 -10.60 -4.92 -16.66
C ILE A 183 -11.01 -5.64 -17.95
N ILE A 184 -10.51 -5.13 -19.07
CA ILE A 184 -10.71 -5.64 -20.44
C ILE A 184 -9.66 -6.72 -20.76
N HIS A 185 -8.37 -6.44 -20.55
CA HIS A 185 -7.27 -7.36 -20.91
C HIS A 185 -6.68 -8.04 -19.68
N LYS A 186 -7.43 -8.98 -19.09
CA LYS A 186 -7.02 -9.66 -17.85
C LYS A 186 -5.66 -10.34 -17.96
N GLU A 187 -5.33 -10.94 -19.10
CA GLU A 187 -4.08 -11.66 -19.32
C GLU A 187 -2.87 -10.73 -19.22
N VAL A 188 -3.00 -9.50 -19.73
CA VAL A 188 -1.92 -8.49 -19.62
C VAL A 188 -1.68 -8.14 -18.16
N VAL A 189 -2.75 -7.94 -17.38
CA VAL A 189 -2.65 -7.66 -15.94
C VAL A 189 -2.04 -8.84 -15.18
N VAL A 190 -2.45 -10.08 -15.48
CA VAL A 190 -1.86 -11.32 -14.92
C VAL A 190 -0.35 -11.36 -15.17
N LEU A 191 0.09 -11.09 -16.40
CA LEU A 191 1.51 -11.10 -16.74
C LEU A 191 2.30 -10.06 -15.93
N GLN A 192 1.75 -8.85 -15.78
CA GLN A 192 2.40 -7.83 -14.93
C GLN A 192 2.44 -8.26 -13.46
N GLN A 193 1.35 -8.82 -12.92
CA GLN A 193 1.32 -9.31 -11.54
C GLN A 193 2.34 -10.43 -11.30
N GLN A 194 2.42 -11.38 -12.24
CA GLN A 194 3.31 -12.54 -12.15
C GLN A 194 4.78 -12.14 -12.14
N LEU A 195 5.16 -11.07 -12.86
CA LEU A 195 6.51 -10.52 -12.80
C LEU A 195 6.90 -10.17 -11.35
N TYR A 196 6.04 -9.45 -10.62
CA TYR A 196 6.36 -9.04 -9.25
C TYR A 196 6.23 -10.18 -8.24
N VAL A 197 5.33 -11.13 -8.47
CA VAL A 197 5.27 -12.38 -7.68
C VAL A 197 6.57 -13.18 -7.83
N TYR A 198 7.08 -13.28 -9.06
CA TYR A 198 8.36 -13.92 -9.34
C TYR A 198 9.52 -13.21 -8.62
N LEU A 199 9.60 -11.88 -8.72
CA LEU A 199 10.63 -11.09 -8.02
C LEU A 199 10.56 -11.25 -6.49
N LEU A 200 9.36 -11.31 -5.92
CA LEU A 200 9.18 -11.62 -4.50
C LEU A 200 9.70 -13.00 -4.14
N GLN A 201 9.34 -14.04 -4.89
CA GLN A 201 9.83 -15.40 -4.64
C GLN A 201 11.36 -15.49 -4.74
N ARG A 202 11.94 -14.83 -5.74
CA ARG A 202 13.41 -14.73 -5.90
C ARG A 202 14.04 -14.06 -4.70
N TYR A 203 13.50 -12.92 -4.26
CA TYR A 203 13.98 -12.22 -3.07
C TYR A 203 13.90 -13.09 -1.80
N LEU A 204 12.76 -13.77 -1.58
CA LEU A 204 12.58 -14.64 -0.42
C LEU A 204 13.57 -15.81 -0.42
N ARG A 205 13.84 -16.44 -1.58
CA ARG A 205 14.84 -17.52 -1.69
C ARG A 205 16.24 -17.05 -1.31
N LEU A 206 16.63 -15.87 -1.78
CA LEU A 206 17.92 -15.26 -1.43
C LEU A 206 18.03 -14.94 0.06
N LYS A 207 16.93 -14.52 0.69
CA LYS A 207 16.91 -14.13 2.11
C LYS A 207 16.83 -15.30 3.08
N TYR A 208 15.97 -16.29 2.80
CA TYR A 208 15.63 -17.35 3.77
C TYR A 208 16.30 -18.70 3.49
N GLY A 209 16.85 -18.92 2.28
CA GLY A 209 17.67 -20.09 1.90
C GLY A 209 16.94 -21.44 1.84
N SER A 210 16.17 -21.79 2.86
CA SER A 210 15.35 -23.01 2.96
C SER A 210 14.04 -22.88 2.19
N GLU A 211 13.78 -23.80 1.26
CA GLU A 211 12.54 -23.80 0.47
C GLU A 211 11.28 -23.92 1.35
N SER A 212 11.36 -24.58 2.50
CA SER A 212 10.26 -24.65 3.47
C SER A 212 9.95 -23.27 4.05
N ASP A 213 10.98 -22.52 4.46
CA ASP A 213 10.82 -21.20 5.06
C ASP A 213 10.34 -20.17 4.02
N VAL A 214 10.86 -20.26 2.79
CA VAL A 214 10.40 -19.47 1.65
C VAL A 214 8.91 -19.72 1.39
N ARG A 215 8.50 -20.99 1.29
CA ARG A 215 7.09 -21.36 1.06
C ARG A 215 6.19 -20.86 2.19
N ASN A 216 6.61 -21.08 3.43
CA ASN A 216 5.85 -20.62 4.61
C ASN A 216 5.70 -19.10 4.63
N LYS A 217 6.78 -18.36 4.36
CA LYS A 217 6.76 -16.90 4.30
C LYS A 217 5.86 -16.40 3.17
N PHE A 218 5.97 -16.99 1.99
CA PHE A 218 5.15 -16.64 0.83
C PHE A 218 3.65 -16.85 1.12
N LEU A 219 3.26 -17.99 1.68
CA LEU A 219 1.86 -18.27 2.05
C LEU A 219 1.32 -17.26 3.08
N ARG A 220 2.13 -16.89 4.08
CA ARG A 220 1.73 -15.88 5.07
C ARG A 220 1.53 -14.51 4.45
N ILE A 221 2.38 -14.13 3.49
CA ILE A 221 2.25 -12.91 2.69
C ILE A 221 0.97 -12.94 1.84
N LEU A 222 0.66 -14.06 1.17
CA LEU A 222 -0.60 -14.19 0.41
C LEU A 222 -1.83 -13.98 1.32
N ASN A 223 -1.81 -14.58 2.50
CA ASN A 223 -2.89 -14.40 3.48
C ASN A 223 -2.93 -12.97 4.06
N LEU A 224 -1.81 -12.24 4.07
CA LEU A 224 -1.80 -10.83 4.47
C LEU A 224 -2.52 -9.96 3.43
N MET A 225 -2.37 -10.26 2.14
CA MET A 225 -3.04 -9.51 1.07
C MET A 225 -4.57 -9.60 1.18
N GLN A 226 -5.11 -10.74 1.61
CA GLN A 226 -6.55 -10.89 1.88
C GLN A 226 -7.01 -9.98 3.04
N ASP A 227 -6.20 -9.86 4.09
CA ASP A 227 -6.51 -8.95 5.20
C ASP A 227 -6.48 -7.48 4.76
N VAL A 228 -5.56 -7.10 3.86
CA VAL A 228 -5.51 -5.75 3.28
C VAL A 228 -6.83 -5.43 2.58
N GLN A 229 -7.31 -6.33 1.73
CA GLN A 229 -8.58 -6.16 1.00
C GLN A 229 -9.79 -6.06 1.93
N ALA A 230 -9.84 -6.90 2.96
CA ALA A 230 -10.92 -6.86 3.96
C ALA A 230 -10.92 -5.54 4.75
N LEU A 231 -9.74 -5.06 5.15
CA LEU A 231 -9.60 -3.82 5.88
C LEU A 231 -9.89 -2.60 5.00
N ASP A 232 -9.43 -2.58 3.75
CA ASP A 232 -9.72 -1.52 2.78
C ASP A 232 -11.24 -1.37 2.58
N LYS A 233 -11.96 -2.48 2.37
CA LYS A 233 -13.42 -2.47 2.24
C LYS A 233 -14.11 -1.87 3.47
N LEU A 234 -13.71 -2.30 4.67
CA LEU A 234 -14.26 -1.78 5.92
C LEU A 234 -13.94 -0.29 6.10
N HIS A 235 -12.74 0.12 5.73
CA HIS A 235 -12.29 1.51 5.84
C HIS A 235 -13.05 2.43 4.88
N LYS A 236 -13.20 2.04 3.60
CA LYS A 236 -14.03 2.75 2.61
C LYS A 236 -15.46 2.92 3.10
N GLN A 237 -16.06 1.87 3.66
CA GLN A 237 -17.40 1.94 4.23
C GLN A 237 -17.49 2.95 5.39
N ASN A 238 -16.49 2.97 6.29
CA ASN A 238 -16.46 3.93 7.39
C ASN A 238 -16.30 5.37 6.87
N MET A 239 -15.45 5.62 5.86
CA MET A 239 -15.32 6.95 5.27
C MET A 239 -16.65 7.43 4.69
N ILE A 240 -17.28 6.62 3.82
CA ILE A 240 -18.53 6.99 3.13
C ILE A 240 -19.69 7.22 4.12
N THR A 241 -19.76 6.45 5.21
CA THR A 241 -20.86 6.56 6.18
C THR A 241 -20.66 7.61 7.26
N THR A 242 -19.42 8.08 7.48
CA THR A 242 -19.09 8.99 8.58
C THR A 242 -18.74 10.40 8.10
N VAL A 243 -18.23 10.56 6.88
CA VAL A 243 -17.73 11.85 6.37
C VAL A 243 -18.71 12.44 5.38
N SER A 244 -18.91 13.77 5.47
CA SER A 244 -19.71 14.51 4.49
C SER A 244 -19.13 14.37 3.07
N PRO A 245 -19.96 14.11 2.03
CA PRO A 245 -19.51 14.04 0.64
C PRO A 245 -18.71 15.28 0.18
N ASN A 246 -18.92 16.44 0.78
CA ASN A 246 -18.22 17.68 0.41
C ASN A 246 -16.75 17.70 0.84
N ASN A 247 -16.35 16.84 1.78
CA ASN A 247 -14.99 16.83 2.33
C ASN A 247 -14.02 15.97 1.50
N PHE A 248 -14.54 15.18 0.55
CA PHE A 248 -13.71 14.36 -0.33
C PHE A 248 -13.20 15.17 -1.52
N GLY A 249 -11.91 15.04 -1.82
CA GLY A 249 -11.31 15.54 -3.04
C GLY A 249 -11.90 14.88 -4.30
N PRO A 250 -11.79 15.53 -5.47
CA PRO A 250 -12.45 15.08 -6.69
C PRO A 250 -12.02 13.68 -7.14
N LEU A 251 -10.73 13.36 -7.02
CA LEU A 251 -10.20 12.06 -7.42
C LEU A 251 -10.66 10.94 -6.47
N LEU A 252 -10.69 11.20 -5.15
CA LEU A 252 -11.19 10.22 -4.19
C LEU A 252 -12.70 10.00 -4.33
N LYS A 253 -13.47 11.03 -4.68
CA LYS A 253 -14.89 10.89 -5.05
C LYS A 253 -15.08 9.94 -6.22
N GLU A 254 -14.29 10.09 -7.28
CA GLU A 254 -14.33 9.21 -8.45
C GLU A 254 -13.95 7.77 -8.10
N ILE A 255 -12.97 7.59 -7.22
CA ILE A 255 -12.50 6.27 -6.74
C ILE A 255 -13.57 5.57 -5.89
N LEU A 256 -14.27 6.32 -5.03
CA LEU A 256 -15.26 5.80 -4.10
C LEU A 256 -16.70 5.81 -4.64
N ASP A 257 -16.90 6.25 -5.90
CA ASP A 257 -18.21 6.41 -6.52
C ASP A 257 -19.17 7.30 -5.69
N ILE A 258 -18.63 8.36 -5.07
CA ILE A 258 -19.42 9.31 -4.28
C ILE A 258 -20.13 10.26 -5.23
N GLN A 259 -21.45 10.20 -5.25
CA GLN A 259 -22.27 11.15 -6.00
C GLN A 259 -22.22 12.52 -5.31
N THR A 260 -21.86 13.56 -6.07
CA THR A 260 -22.19 14.93 -5.69
C THR A 260 -23.59 15.19 -6.16
N ASP A 261 -24.55 15.27 -5.25
CA ASP A 261 -25.85 15.85 -5.58
C ASP A 261 -25.58 17.27 -6.08
N LEU A 262 -25.72 17.47 -7.40
CA LEU A 262 -25.99 18.78 -7.95
C LEU A 262 -27.35 19.16 -7.38
N CYS A 263 -27.37 19.89 -6.26
CA CYS A 263 -28.52 20.68 -5.89
C CYS A 263 -28.83 21.58 -7.09
N ILE A 264 -29.78 21.14 -7.92
CA ILE A 264 -30.52 22.04 -8.79
C ILE A 264 -31.41 22.78 -7.82
N ASP A 265 -30.93 23.94 -7.35
CA ASP A 265 -31.77 24.93 -6.68
C ASP A 265 -32.91 25.28 -7.64
N ASN A 266 -34.14 24.91 -7.27
CA ASN A 266 -35.39 25.41 -7.84
C ASN A 266 -36.05 26.35 -6.83
#